data_AF-A0A059LHG0-F1
#
_entry.id   AF-A0A059LHG0-F1
#
_cell.length_a   1.000
_cell.length_b   1.000
_cell.length_c   1.000
_cell.angle_alpha   90.00
_cell.angle_beta   90.00
_cell.angle_gamma   90.00
#
_symmetry.space_group_name_H-M   'P 1'
#
loop_
_entity.id
_entity.type
_entity.pdbx_description
1 polymer ?
#
loop_
_entity_poly.entity_id
_entity_poly.type
_entity_poly.pdbx_seq_one_letter_code
_entity_poly.pdbx_strand_id
1 'polypeptide(L)'
;MEWREKEYDQRLLVDVFESLDASEPKIVGALTYLASHDATSNAQYLGPASVEAIAAQIAEAVGPSGPNYVYLFRLAHALREIGGEDPDLIELERAVGALLEARGLAPGDFMGSCPGNHALFWSGREGGPAALAESEAVRAAEKN
;
A
#
# COMPACT_ATOMS: atom_id res chain seq x y z
N MET A 1 18.07 -10.94 -10.36
CA MET A 1 18.07 -10.52 -8.95
C MET A 1 19.17 -9.49 -8.67
N GLU A 2 20.44 -9.75 -9.05
CA GLU A 2 21.60 -8.86 -8.79
C GLU A 2 21.52 -7.40 -9.25
N TRP A 3 20.62 -7.02 -10.16
CA TRP A 3 20.46 -5.63 -10.60
C TRP A 3 19.44 -4.82 -9.79
N ARG A 4 18.51 -5.49 -9.08
CA ARG A 4 17.55 -4.82 -8.19
C ARG A 4 18.06 -4.71 -6.75
N GLU A 5 18.92 -5.63 -6.34
CA GLU A 5 19.32 -5.81 -4.93
C GLU A 5 20.67 -5.15 -4.57
N LYS A 6 21.24 -4.33 -5.46
CA LYS A 6 22.59 -3.74 -5.27
C LYS A 6 22.68 -2.81 -4.06
N GLU A 7 21.55 -2.33 -3.57
CA GLU A 7 21.46 -1.31 -2.54
C GLU A 7 21.15 -1.89 -1.16
N TYR A 8 21.00 -3.22 -1.03
CA TYR A 8 20.85 -3.89 0.27
C TYR A 8 22.22 -4.29 0.82
N ASP A 9 22.44 -3.99 2.10
CA ASP A 9 23.70 -4.23 2.80
C ASP A 9 23.72 -5.53 3.62
N GLN A 10 22.57 -6.20 3.79
CA GLN A 10 22.46 -7.44 4.54
C GLN A 10 21.73 -8.56 3.78
N ARG A 11 22.20 -9.79 4.00
CA ARG A 11 21.59 -11.05 3.54
C ARG A 11 21.38 -11.95 4.74
N LEU A 12 20.13 -12.28 5.02
CA LEU A 12 19.74 -13.06 6.19
C LEU A 12 19.02 -14.33 5.72
N LEU A 13 19.20 -15.42 6.47
CA LEU A 13 18.35 -16.60 6.36
C LEU A 13 17.35 -16.51 7.51
N VAL A 14 16.07 -16.37 7.18
CA VAL A 14 14.99 -16.21 8.17
C VAL A 14 13.97 -17.34 8.03
N ASP A 15 13.39 -17.75 9.14
CA ASP A 15 12.32 -18.73 9.14
C ASP A 15 10.98 -18.03 8.87
N VAL A 16 10.18 -18.59 7.97
CA VAL A 16 8.88 -18.03 7.55
C VAL A 16 7.76 -18.89 8.09
N PHE A 17 6.85 -18.26 8.84
CA PHE A 17 5.70 -18.88 9.46
C PHE A 17 4.44 -18.57 8.64
N GLU A 18 3.47 -19.49 8.64
CA GLU A 18 2.19 -19.31 7.93
C GLU A 18 1.23 -18.37 8.68
N SER A 19 1.30 -18.36 10.01
CA SER A 19 0.49 -17.52 10.88
C SER A 19 1.25 -17.24 12.18
N LEU A 20 0.81 -16.23 12.93
CA LEU A 20 1.42 -15.85 14.21
C LEU A 20 1.33 -16.96 15.28
N ASP A 21 0.31 -17.81 15.20
CA ASP A 21 0.09 -18.92 16.14
C ASP A 21 0.85 -20.20 15.75
N ALA A 22 1.56 -20.22 14.63
CA ALA A 22 2.28 -21.41 14.17
C ALA A 22 3.50 -21.69 15.06
N SER A 23 3.60 -22.90 15.59
CA SER A 23 4.73 -23.32 16.43
C SER A 23 5.96 -23.74 15.64
N GLU A 24 5.80 -24.06 14.35
CA GLU A 24 6.88 -24.50 13.47
C GLU A 24 6.88 -23.68 12.17
N PRO A 25 8.06 -23.37 11.60
CA PRO A 25 8.15 -22.59 10.38
C PRO A 25 7.72 -23.42 9.17
N LYS A 26 7.01 -22.76 8.25
CA LYS A 26 6.63 -23.33 6.96
C LYS A 26 7.83 -23.41 6.01
N ILE A 27 8.74 -22.45 6.10
CA ILE A 27 10.00 -22.42 5.35
C ILE A 27 11.13 -22.12 6.33
N VAL A 28 12.14 -22.99 6.37
CA VAL A 28 13.35 -22.80 7.17
C VAL A 28 14.42 -22.13 6.32
N GLY A 29 15.03 -21.07 6.83
CA GLY A 29 16.18 -20.39 6.20
C GLY A 29 15.90 -19.77 4.84
N ALA A 30 14.80 -19.02 4.70
CA ALA A 30 14.51 -18.24 3.51
C ALA A 30 15.52 -17.07 3.35
N LEU A 31 16.16 -16.97 2.18
CA LEU A 31 17.05 -15.85 1.87
C LEU A 31 16.26 -14.55 1.77
N THR A 32 16.60 -13.60 2.64
CA THR A 32 15.99 -12.28 2.74
C THR A 32 17.05 -11.20 2.62
N TYR A 33 16.77 -10.20 1.79
CA TYR A 33 17.61 -9.02 1.65
C TYR A 33 17.06 -7.90 2.53
N LEU A 34 17.92 -7.33 3.36
CA LEU A 34 17.54 -6.25 4.27
C LEU A 34 18.45 -5.05 4.01
N ALA A 35 17.83 -3.87 4.00
CA ALA A 35 18.54 -2.59 4.07
C ALA A 35 18.58 -2.16 5.55
N SER A 36 19.76 -2.11 6.14
CA SER A 36 19.91 -1.75 7.55
C SER A 36 19.69 -0.25 7.78
N HIS A 37 19.53 0.13 9.05
CA HIS A 37 19.44 1.53 9.48
C HIS A 37 20.82 2.21 9.64
N ASP A 38 21.93 1.50 9.38
CA ASP A 38 23.26 2.10 9.37
C ASP A 38 23.46 2.91 8.10
N ALA A 39 23.38 4.23 8.22
CA ALA A 39 23.57 5.15 7.10
C ALA A 39 24.98 5.10 6.48
N THR A 40 25.95 4.47 7.16
CA THR A 40 27.30 4.25 6.62
C THR A 40 27.32 3.16 5.55
N SER A 41 26.54 2.09 5.75
CA SER A 41 26.44 0.96 4.84
C SER A 41 25.24 1.08 3.88
N ASN A 42 24.15 1.70 4.33
CA ASN A 42 22.95 1.96 3.55
C ASN A 42 22.76 3.46 3.32
N ALA A 43 23.38 3.97 2.26
CA ALA A 43 23.28 5.37 1.86
C ALA A 43 21.85 5.81 1.47
N GLN A 44 20.93 4.88 1.24
CA GLN A 44 19.54 5.16 0.87
C GLN A 44 18.61 5.24 2.09
N TYR A 45 19.11 4.97 3.30
CA TYR A 45 18.31 5.09 4.51
C TYR A 45 18.09 6.56 4.87
N LEU A 46 16.85 7.03 4.75
CA LEU A 46 16.45 8.41 5.05
C LEU A 46 16.13 8.65 6.54
N GLY A 47 16.11 7.59 7.35
CA GLY A 47 15.72 7.65 8.75
C GLY A 47 14.21 7.49 8.97
N PRO A 48 13.79 7.42 10.25
CA PRO A 48 12.38 7.42 10.61
C PRO A 48 11.75 8.78 10.28
N ALA A 49 10.49 8.76 9.82
CA ALA A 49 9.73 9.95 9.48
C ALA A 49 8.26 9.77 9.88
N SER A 50 7.51 10.87 10.00
CA SER A 50 6.08 10.79 10.25
C SER A 50 5.34 10.30 8.99
N VAL A 51 4.15 9.74 9.17
CA VAL A 51 3.32 9.26 8.06
C VAL A 51 3.05 10.37 7.05
N GLU A 52 2.82 11.60 7.51
CA GLU A 52 2.56 12.75 6.64
C GLU A 52 3.78 13.10 5.77
N ALA A 53 4.98 13.06 6.35
CA ALA A 53 6.22 13.33 5.61
C ALA A 53 6.49 12.24 4.57
N ILE A 54 6.31 10.96 4.94
CA ILE A 54 6.45 9.83 4.03
C ILE A 54 5.40 9.93 2.91
N ALA A 55 4.14 10.22 3.26
CA ALA A 55 3.06 10.33 2.29
C ALA A 55 3.29 11.47 1.27
N ALA A 56 3.76 12.63 1.74
CA ALA A 56 4.11 13.75 0.87
C ALA A 56 5.21 13.36 -0.12
N GLN A 57 6.26 12.68 0.36
CA GLN A 57 7.34 12.20 -0.50
C GLN A 57 6.84 11.17 -1.53
N ILE A 58 6.03 10.19 -1.12
CA ILE A 58 5.49 9.16 -2.01
C ILE A 58 4.58 9.77 -3.09
N ALA A 59 3.76 10.76 -2.72
CA ALA A 59 2.84 11.42 -3.65
C ALA A 59 3.56 12.21 -4.77
N GLU A 60 4.82 12.60 -4.57
CA GLU A 60 5.62 13.39 -5.52
C GLU A 60 6.70 12.60 -6.25
N ALA A 61 7.26 11.57 -5.60
CA ALA A 61 8.42 10.86 -6.12
C ALA A 61 8.11 10.07 -7.40
N VAL A 62 8.97 10.21 -8.40
CA VAL A 62 8.92 9.47 -9.67
C VAL A 62 10.31 8.93 -9.98
N GLY A 63 10.40 7.61 -10.17
CA GLY A 63 11.63 6.94 -10.59
C GLY A 63 11.55 6.43 -12.03
N PRO A 64 12.60 5.74 -12.53
CA PRO A 64 12.59 5.10 -13.85
C PRO A 64 11.45 4.08 -14.03
N SER A 65 10.96 3.51 -12.92
CA SER A 65 9.85 2.54 -12.89
C SER A 65 8.47 3.19 -12.84
N GLY A 66 8.38 4.52 -12.80
CA GLY A 66 7.14 5.29 -12.68
C GLY A 66 6.96 5.95 -11.30
N PRO A 67 5.75 6.48 -11.03
CA PRO A 67 5.43 7.17 -9.78
C PRO A 67 5.44 6.23 -8.58
N ASN A 68 5.93 6.71 -7.44
CA ASN A 68 6.10 5.91 -6.23
C ASN A 68 4.76 5.48 -5.62
N TYR A 69 3.72 6.31 -5.69
CA TYR A 69 2.38 5.95 -5.21
C TYR A 69 1.81 4.68 -5.89
N VAL A 70 2.22 4.37 -7.13
CA VAL A 70 1.80 3.13 -7.82
C VAL A 70 2.38 1.90 -7.12
N TYR A 71 3.61 1.98 -6.62
CA TYR A 71 4.23 0.90 -5.85
C TYR A 71 3.46 0.66 -4.55
N LEU A 72 3.17 1.73 -3.81
CA LEU A 72 2.41 1.66 -2.55
C LEU A 72 1.06 0.96 -2.72
N PHE A 73 0.25 1.39 -3.70
CA PHE A 73 -1.08 0.80 -3.92
C PHE A 73 -1.03 -0.66 -4.38
N ARG A 74 -0.01 -1.03 -5.16
CA ARG A 74 0.20 -2.44 -5.56
C ARG A 74 0.60 -3.31 -4.37
N LEU A 75 1.45 -2.81 -3.49
CA LEU A 75 1.86 -3.52 -2.28
C LEU A 75 0.66 -3.75 -1.36
N ALA A 76 -0.09 -2.68 -1.06
CA ALA A 76 -1.28 -2.76 -0.21
C ALA A 76 -2.33 -3.74 -0.76
N HIS A 77 -2.51 -3.78 -2.08
CA HIS A 77 -3.39 -4.76 -2.71
C HIS A 77 -2.87 -6.20 -2.62
N ALA A 78 -1.61 -6.44 -3.00
CA ALA A 78 -1.04 -7.77 -2.92
C ALA A 78 -1.11 -8.34 -1.50
N LEU A 79 -0.90 -7.48 -0.48
CA LEU A 79 -1.02 -7.88 0.92
C LEU A 79 -2.47 -8.26 1.29
N ARG A 80 -3.46 -7.47 0.85
CA ARG A 80 -4.88 -7.80 1.06
C ARG A 80 -5.31 -9.08 0.33
N GLU A 81 -4.82 -9.34 -0.88
CA GLU A 81 -5.14 -10.56 -1.64
C GLU A 81 -4.70 -11.84 -0.91
N ILE A 82 -3.61 -11.76 -0.15
CA ILE A 82 -3.13 -12.89 0.66
C ILE A 82 -3.70 -12.88 2.09
N GLY A 83 -4.64 -11.98 2.41
CA GLY A 83 -5.25 -11.86 3.73
C GLY A 83 -4.33 -11.25 4.80
N GLY A 84 -3.26 -10.56 4.39
CA GLY A 84 -2.36 -9.87 5.31
C GLY A 84 -2.93 -8.51 5.74
N GLU A 85 -2.70 -8.16 6.99
CA GLU A 85 -3.06 -6.87 7.58
C GLU A 85 -1.80 -6.16 8.09
N ASP A 86 -1.62 -4.90 7.68
CA ASP A 86 -0.55 -4.02 8.14
C ASP A 86 -1.17 -2.63 8.41
N PRO A 87 -1.40 -2.28 9.68
CA PRO A 87 -2.01 -1.00 10.05
C PRO A 87 -1.22 0.22 9.55
N ASP A 88 0.11 0.15 9.58
CA ASP A 88 0.98 1.26 9.16
C ASP A 88 0.89 1.47 7.65
N LEU A 89 0.85 0.36 6.88
CA LEU A 89 0.65 0.41 5.43
C LEU A 89 -0.72 0.98 5.05
N ILE A 90 -1.77 0.60 5.78
CA ILE A 90 -3.14 1.09 5.56
C ILE A 90 -3.23 2.60 5.86
N GLU A 91 -2.60 3.04 6.94
CA GLU A 91 -2.55 4.47 7.30
C GLU A 91 -1.82 5.28 6.21
N LEU A 92 -0.68 4.77 5.75
CA LEU A 92 0.12 5.41 4.70
C LEU A 92 -0.61 5.45 3.35
N GLU A 93 -1.28 4.37 2.96
CA GLU A 93 -2.12 4.29 1.76
C GLU A 93 -3.19 5.38 1.75
N ARG A 94 -3.87 5.55 2.90
CA ARG A 94 -4.90 6.59 3.07
C ARG A 94 -4.31 8.00 2.98
N ALA A 95 -3.19 8.25 3.66
CA ALA A 95 -2.54 9.56 3.66
C ALA A 95 -2.09 9.97 2.25
N VAL A 96 -1.48 9.05 1.48
CA VAL A 96 -1.08 9.29 0.09
C VAL A 96 -2.30 9.52 -0.80
N GLY A 97 -3.35 8.70 -0.66
CA GLY A 97 -4.59 8.88 -1.42
C GLY A 97 -5.23 10.25 -1.22
N ALA A 98 -5.31 10.73 0.03
CA ALA A 98 -5.85 12.05 0.35
C ALA A 98 -5.04 13.19 -0.29
N LEU A 99 -3.70 13.08 -0.29
CA LEU A 99 -2.83 14.07 -0.93
C LEU A 99 -2.99 14.09 -2.46
N LEU A 100 -3.16 12.92 -3.08
CA LEU A 100 -3.37 12.79 -4.52
C LEU A 100 -4.73 13.34 -4.95
N GLU A 101 -5.80 13.07 -4.18
CA GLU A 101 -7.12 13.67 -4.41
C GLU A 101 -7.08 15.19 -4.32
N ALA A 102 -6.40 15.74 -3.30
CA ALA A 102 -6.25 17.18 -3.13
C ALA A 102 -5.52 17.84 -4.32
N ARG A 103 -4.76 17.07 -5.10
CA ARG A 103 -4.06 17.50 -6.31
C ARG A 103 -4.87 17.30 -7.59
N GLY A 104 -6.11 16.82 -7.48
CA GLY A 104 -7.00 16.61 -8.61
C GLY A 104 -6.67 15.36 -9.44
N LEU A 105 -5.86 14.45 -8.92
CA LEU A 105 -5.64 13.15 -9.52
C LEU A 105 -6.69 12.19 -8.95
N ALA A 106 -7.67 11.80 -9.78
CA ALA A 106 -8.72 10.91 -9.34
C ALA A 106 -8.19 9.48 -9.27
N PRO A 107 -8.75 8.62 -8.40
CA PRO A 107 -8.39 7.20 -8.32
C PRO A 107 -8.35 6.51 -9.69
N GLY A 108 -9.31 6.82 -10.58
CA GLY A 108 -9.38 6.27 -11.93
C GLY A 108 -8.23 6.65 -12.87
N ASP A 109 -7.57 7.79 -12.66
CA ASP A 109 -6.46 8.26 -13.49
C ASP A 109 -5.19 7.42 -13.29
N PHE A 110 -5.08 6.72 -12.15
CA PHE A 110 -3.97 5.82 -11.82
C PHE A 110 -4.18 4.38 -12.33
N MET A 111 -5.43 4.02 -12.66
CA MET A 111 -5.87 2.63 -12.79
C MET A 111 -5.99 2.15 -14.24
N GLY A 112 -6.12 3.08 -15.20
CA GLY A 112 -6.31 2.76 -16.62
C GLY A 112 -5.14 2.04 -17.32
N SER A 113 -3.98 1.91 -16.65
CA SER A 113 -2.81 1.20 -17.19
C SER A 113 -2.53 -0.15 -16.49
N CYS A 114 -3.40 -0.61 -15.60
CA CYS A 114 -3.10 -1.76 -14.73
C CYS A 114 -4.23 -2.81 -14.77
N PRO A 115 -3.95 -4.08 -15.13
CA PRO A 115 -4.92 -5.16 -14.99
C PRO A 115 -5.06 -5.53 -13.51
N GLY A 116 -6.22 -5.25 -12.93
CA GLY A 116 -6.56 -5.47 -11.52
C GLY A 116 -7.64 -4.48 -11.11
N ASN A 117 -8.82 -4.96 -10.71
CA ASN A 117 -10.01 -4.14 -10.58
C ASN A 117 -10.03 -3.41 -9.22
N HIS A 118 -9.23 -2.36 -9.06
CA HIS A 118 -9.12 -1.62 -7.79
C HIS A 118 -10.28 -0.61 -7.57
N ALA A 119 -11.21 -0.45 -8.53
CA ALA A 119 -12.17 0.67 -8.57
C ALA A 119 -13.14 0.65 -7.37
N LEU A 120 -13.19 -0.49 -6.68
CA LEU A 120 -14.06 -0.77 -5.55
C LEU A 120 -13.49 -0.30 -4.21
N PHE A 121 -12.20 0.08 -4.14
CA PHE A 121 -11.53 0.28 -2.85
C PHE A 121 -11.51 1.72 -2.33
N TRP A 122 -11.80 2.72 -3.17
CA TRP A 122 -11.85 4.12 -2.74
C TRP A 122 -13.21 4.56 -2.21
N SER A 123 -14.28 3.80 -2.42
CA SER A 123 -15.64 4.17 -1.97
C SER A 123 -15.89 3.97 -0.46
N GLY A 124 -14.85 4.06 0.36
CA GLY A 124 -14.91 4.02 1.82
C GLY A 124 -15.19 5.37 2.48
N ARG A 125 -15.84 6.31 1.80
CA ARG A 125 -16.55 7.40 2.50
C ARG A 125 -17.94 6.89 2.83
N GLU A 126 -18.35 7.04 4.09
CA GLU A 126 -19.78 7.14 4.42
C GLU A 126 -20.39 8.15 3.44
N GLY A 127 -21.23 7.67 2.50
CA GLY A 127 -21.83 8.49 1.44
C GLY A 127 -21.43 8.18 -0.01
N GLY A 128 -20.91 6.99 -0.34
CA GLY A 128 -20.79 6.54 -1.74
C GLY A 128 -22.16 6.31 -2.43
N PRO A 129 -22.22 6.18 -3.78
CA PRO A 129 -23.47 6.15 -4.57
C PRO A 129 -24.45 5.02 -4.20
N ALA A 130 -23.99 3.98 -3.51
CA ALA A 130 -24.86 2.96 -2.92
C ALA A 130 -25.74 3.51 -1.76
N ALA A 131 -25.22 4.43 -0.95
CA ALA A 131 -25.97 5.08 0.14
C ALA A 131 -27.04 6.07 -0.39
N LEU A 132 -26.82 6.64 -1.58
CA LEU A 132 -27.82 7.46 -2.26
C LEU A 132 -28.97 6.60 -2.80
N ALA A 133 -28.67 5.41 -3.34
CA ALA A 133 -29.66 4.45 -3.82
C ALA A 133 -30.55 3.90 -2.68
N GLU A 134 -29.98 3.66 -1.49
CA GLU A 134 -30.77 3.23 -0.33
C GLU A 134 -31.65 4.36 0.24
N SER A 135 -31.19 5.63 0.20
CA SER A 135 -32.00 6.77 0.66
C SER A 135 -33.21 7.08 -0.25
N GLU A 136 -33.09 6.83 -1.55
CA GLU A 136 -34.18 7.01 -2.52
C GLU A 136 -35.22 5.89 -2.45
N ALA A 137 -34.79 4.64 -2.20
CA ALA A 137 -35.69 3.50 -2.00
C ALA A 137 -36.53 3.66 -0.71
N VAL A 138 -35.92 4.16 0.37
CA VAL A 138 -36.64 4.40 1.64
C VAL A 138 -37.64 5.57 1.50
N ARG A 139 -37.29 6.64 0.78
CA ARG A 139 -38.24 7.75 0.49
C ARG A 139 -39.38 7.40 -0.45
N ALA A 140 -39.20 6.40 -1.32
CA ALA A 140 -40.26 5.90 -2.19
C ALA A 140 -41.27 5.01 -1.45
N ALA A 141 -40.85 4.35 -0.36
CA ALA A 141 -41.70 3.48 0.45
C ALA A 141 -42.61 4.23 1.44
N GLU A 142 -42.23 5.44 1.88
CA GLU A 142 -43.04 6.26 2.81
C GLU A 142 -44.15 7.10 2.12
N LYS A 143 -44.27 7.04 0.79
CA LYS A 143 -45.29 7.78 0.03
C LYS A 143 -46.46 6.91 -0.50
N ASN A 144 -46.61 5.67 -0.01
CA ASN A 144 -47.77 4.82 -0.27
C ASN A 144 -48.57 4.55 1.00
#